data_AF-A0A1G1VDS7-F1
#
_entry.id   AF-A0A1G1VDS7-F1
#
_cell.length_a   1.000
_cell.length_b   1.000
_cell.length_c   1.000
_cell.angle_alpha   90.00
_cell.angle_beta   90.00
_cell.angle_gamma   90.00
#
_symmetry.space_group_name_H-M   'P 1'
#
loop_
_entity.id
_entity.type
_entity.pdbx_description
1 polymer ?
#
loop_
_entity_poly.entity_id
_entity_poly.type
_entity_poly.pdbx_seq_one_letter_code
_entity_poly.pdbx_strand_id
1 'polypeptide(L)'
;MPCEAANYIKKYPPEGKNVFSSYEWSGFTAWQLPRYKYFVDGRMPAWLVPSPYTTHLEIMRAQGNFLEKLSDYNTDWLLIPASSPLDSYLSKNQTVWKEKYRDKVSVIYTKL
;
A
#
# COMPACT_ATOMS: atom_id res chain seq x y z
N MET A 1 5.50 3.11 -12.93
CA MET A 1 5.77 1.85 -12.21
C MET A 1 6.75 2.13 -11.07
N PRO A 2 6.61 1.50 -9.89
CA PRO A 2 7.40 1.81 -8.70
C PRO A 2 8.77 1.08 -8.70
N CYS A 3 9.59 1.30 -9.73
CA CYS A 3 10.84 0.57 -9.92
C CYS A 3 11.88 0.89 -8.84
N GLU A 4 12.08 2.16 -8.53
CA GLU A 4 13.07 2.59 -7.54
C GLU A 4 12.66 2.20 -6.12
N ALA A 5 11.36 2.29 -5.78
CA ALA A 5 10.84 1.72 -4.55
C ALA A 5 11.09 0.20 -4.44
N ALA A 6 10.93 -0.57 -5.52
CA ALA A 6 11.23 -2.00 -5.50
C ALA A 6 12.72 -2.27 -5.25
N ASN A 7 13.61 -1.48 -5.86
CA ASN A 7 15.05 -1.55 -5.59
C ASN A 7 15.36 -1.22 -4.12
N TYR A 8 14.72 -0.18 -3.58
CA TYR A 8 14.84 0.20 -2.18
C TYR A 8 14.41 -0.94 -1.24
N ILE A 9 13.24 -1.56 -1.49
CA ILE A 9 12.70 -2.67 -0.67
C ILE A 9 13.59 -3.91 -0.71
N LYS A 10 14.24 -4.20 -1.85
CA LYS A 10 15.20 -5.30 -1.95
C LYS A 10 16.44 -5.04 -1.09
N LYS A 11 16.91 -3.79 -1.03
CA LYS A 11 18.07 -3.38 -0.23
C LYS A 11 17.75 -3.25 1.26
N TYR A 12 16.58 -2.73 1.59
CA TYR A 12 16.09 -2.51 2.95
C TYR A 12 14.69 -3.11 3.10
N PRO A 13 14.59 -4.44 3.28
CA PRO A 13 13.32 -5.13 3.46
C PRO A 13 12.52 -4.57 4.64
N PRO A 14 11.29 -4.05 4.44
CA PRO A 14 10.39 -3.81 5.55
C PRO A 14 10.05 -5.13 6.24
N GLU A 15 9.87 -5.06 7.55
CA GLU A 15 9.35 -6.17 8.36
C GLU A 15 7.89 -6.49 8.00
N GLY A 16 7.46 -7.70 8.33
CA GLY A 16 6.13 -8.19 7.99
C GLY A 16 6.00 -8.67 6.54
N LYS A 17 4.81 -9.18 6.20
CA LYS A 17 4.52 -9.79 4.88
C LYS A 17 3.30 -9.19 4.20
N ASN A 18 2.39 -8.55 4.93
CA ASN A 18 1.13 -8.03 4.41
C ASN A 18 1.30 -6.58 3.97
N VAL A 19 1.05 -6.31 2.70
CA VAL A 19 1.37 -5.03 2.06
C VAL A 19 0.13 -4.46 1.43
N PHE A 20 -0.17 -3.22 1.76
CA PHE A 20 -1.14 -2.45 0.99
C PHE A 20 -0.40 -1.72 -0.13
N SER A 21 -0.75 -2.03 -1.38
CA SER A 21 -0.15 -1.42 -2.56
C SER A 21 -1.22 -0.87 -3.50
N SER A 22 -0.85 0.07 -4.38
CA SER A 22 -1.70 0.45 -5.50
C SER A 22 -2.13 -0.77 -6.32
N TYR A 23 -3.42 -0.84 -6.64
CA TYR A 23 -4.02 -1.90 -7.46
C TYR A 23 -3.32 -2.03 -8.82
N GLU A 24 -3.01 -0.88 -9.44
CA GLU A 24 -2.33 -0.77 -10.73
C GLU A 24 -0.91 -1.39 -10.74
N TRP A 25 -0.33 -1.65 -9.57
CA TRP A 25 1.02 -2.20 -9.45
C TRP A 25 1.03 -3.69 -9.10
N SER A 26 -0.13 -4.35 -9.03
CA SER A 26 -0.25 -5.75 -8.58
C SER A 26 0.64 -6.72 -9.37
N GLY A 27 0.60 -6.68 -10.71
CA GLY A 27 1.42 -7.57 -11.54
C GLY A 27 2.93 -7.33 -11.37
N PHE A 28 3.33 -6.07 -11.28
CA PHE A 28 4.74 -5.72 -11.09
C PHE A 28 5.26 -6.09 -9.71
N THR A 29 4.49 -5.82 -8.67
CA THR A 29 4.88 -6.13 -7.29
C THR A 29 4.89 -7.63 -7.04
N ALA A 30 3.93 -8.38 -7.58
CA ALA A 30 3.95 -9.85 -7.57
C ALA A 30 5.21 -10.43 -8.26
N TRP A 31 5.68 -9.80 -9.34
CA TRP A 31 6.90 -10.23 -10.03
C TRP A 31 8.19 -9.81 -9.29
N GLN A 32 8.31 -8.53 -8.93
CA GLN A 32 9.56 -7.96 -8.41
C GLN A 32 9.77 -8.18 -6.92
N LEU A 33 8.70 -8.38 -6.17
CA LEU A 33 8.68 -8.48 -4.72
C LEU A 33 7.83 -9.68 -4.25
N PRO A 34 8.10 -10.90 -4.76
CA PRO A 34 7.22 -12.07 -4.59
C PRO A 34 7.11 -12.58 -3.15
N ARG A 35 7.97 -12.12 -2.24
CA ARG A 35 7.96 -12.53 -0.82
C ARG A 35 6.80 -11.94 -0.01
N TYR A 36 6.09 -10.97 -0.57
CA TYR A 36 5.04 -10.21 0.10
C TYR A 36 3.64 -10.61 -0.37
N LYS A 37 2.66 -10.41 0.51
CA LYS A 37 1.23 -10.63 0.26
C LYS A 37 0.55 -9.28 0.06
N TYR A 38 -0.02 -9.06 -1.11
CA TYR A 38 -0.65 -7.78 -1.46
C TYR A 38 -2.14 -7.79 -1.15
N PHE A 39 -2.64 -6.70 -0.57
CA PHE A 39 -4.02 -6.55 -0.11
C PHE A 39 -5.04 -6.80 -1.23
N VAL A 40 -4.79 -6.27 -2.42
CA VAL A 40 -5.50 -6.68 -3.63
C VAL A 40 -4.50 -7.28 -4.59
N ASP A 41 -4.83 -8.46 -5.09
CA ASP A 41 -4.22 -9.06 -6.26
C ASP A 41 -5.11 -8.70 -7.45
N GLY A 42 -4.56 -8.15 -8.54
CA GLY A 42 -5.31 -7.78 -9.74
C GLY A 42 -6.06 -8.93 -10.42
N ARG A 43 -5.92 -10.16 -9.91
CA ARG A 43 -6.67 -11.36 -10.27
C ARG A 43 -7.91 -11.60 -9.40
N MET A 44 -8.15 -10.77 -8.38
CA MET A 44 -9.31 -10.91 -7.48
C MET A 44 -10.60 -10.49 -8.19
N PRO A 45 -11.69 -11.24 -8.02
CA PRO A 45 -12.97 -10.92 -8.63
C PRO A 45 -13.54 -9.62 -8.04
N ALA A 46 -13.68 -8.60 -8.89
CA ALA A 46 -14.20 -7.29 -8.50
C ALA A 46 -15.71 -7.29 -8.17
N TRP A 47 -16.43 -8.39 -8.44
CA TRP A 47 -17.89 -8.50 -8.36
C TRP A 47 -18.44 -9.07 -7.02
N LEU A 48 -17.59 -9.40 -6.04
CA LEU A 48 -18.05 -9.78 -4.69
C LEU A 48 -18.57 -8.53 -3.94
N VAL A 49 -19.53 -8.70 -3.03
CA VAL A 49 -20.08 -7.60 -2.21
C VAL A 49 -19.87 -7.92 -0.72
N PRO A 50 -19.15 -7.06 0.04
CA PRO A 50 -18.39 -5.90 -0.44
C PRO A 50 -17.16 -6.30 -1.28
N SER A 51 -16.89 -5.53 -2.34
CA SER A 51 -15.77 -5.82 -3.26
C SER A 51 -14.45 -5.39 -2.62
N PRO A 52 -13.42 -6.26 -2.61
CA PRO A 52 -12.08 -5.88 -2.15
C PRO A 52 -11.52 -4.65 -2.88
N TYR A 53 -11.92 -4.44 -4.14
CA TYR A 53 -11.57 -3.25 -4.89
C TYR A 53 -12.23 -1.98 -4.33
N THR A 54 -13.49 -2.04 -3.91
CA THR A 54 -14.15 -0.90 -3.27
C THR A 54 -13.42 -0.51 -1.98
N THR A 55 -13.07 -1.49 -1.15
CA THR A 55 -12.30 -1.26 0.07
C THR A 55 -10.92 -0.65 -0.23
N HIS A 56 -10.25 -1.13 -1.29
CA HIS A 56 -8.99 -0.55 -1.75
C HIS A 56 -9.13 0.92 -2.13
N LEU A 57 -10.17 1.27 -2.91
CA LEU A 57 -10.44 2.64 -3.31
C LEU A 57 -10.72 3.57 -2.12
N GLU A 58 -11.50 3.10 -1.14
CA GLU A 58 -11.77 3.87 0.08
C GLU A 58 -10.48 4.16 0.86
N ILE A 59 -9.60 3.16 1.00
CA ILE A 59 -8.31 3.33 1.66
C ILE A 59 -7.42 4.29 0.86
N MET A 60 -7.29 4.09 -0.46
CA MET A 60 -6.49 4.96 -1.34
C MET A 60 -6.94 6.43 -1.34
N ARG A 61 -8.24 6.66 -1.12
CA ARG A 61 -8.84 8.00 -1.02
C ARG A 61 -8.81 8.57 0.39
N ALA A 62 -8.30 7.84 1.38
CA ALA A 62 -8.36 8.18 2.79
C ALA A 62 -9.80 8.51 3.27
N GLN A 63 -10.77 7.71 2.82
CA GLN A 63 -12.20 7.91 3.11
C GLN A 63 -12.72 6.94 4.19
N GLY A 64 -13.68 7.42 4.98
CA GLY A 64 -14.28 6.65 6.07
C GLY A 64 -13.23 6.18 7.08
N ASN A 65 -13.41 4.96 7.58
CA ASN A 65 -12.56 4.34 8.61
C ASN A 65 -11.35 3.61 7.99
N PHE A 66 -10.59 4.29 7.13
CA PHE A 66 -9.52 3.63 6.38
C PHE A 66 -8.34 3.18 7.26
N LEU A 67 -8.07 3.88 8.37
CA LEU A 67 -7.01 3.50 9.31
C LEU A 67 -7.36 2.18 10.02
N GLU A 68 -8.62 2.05 10.43
CA GLU A 68 -9.16 0.82 11.01
C GLU A 68 -9.08 -0.31 9.97
N LYS A 69 -9.50 -0.06 8.71
CA LYS A 69 -9.38 -1.06 7.64
C LYS A 69 -7.94 -1.53 7.44
N LEU A 70 -6.96 -0.61 7.37
CA LEU A 70 -5.55 -0.98 7.27
C LEU A 70 -5.10 -1.88 8.44
N SER A 71 -5.65 -1.65 9.63
CA SER A 71 -5.42 -2.47 10.82
C SER A 71 -6.11 -3.84 10.73
N ASP A 72 -7.39 -3.89 10.35
CA ASP A 72 -8.20 -5.11 10.23
C ASP A 72 -7.60 -6.09 9.21
N TYR A 73 -7.01 -5.56 8.13
CA TYR A 73 -6.29 -6.36 7.14
C TYR A 73 -4.85 -6.72 7.55
N ASN A 74 -4.46 -6.43 8.78
CA ASN A 74 -3.11 -6.69 9.31
C ASN A 74 -2.02 -6.15 8.39
N THR A 75 -2.22 -4.94 7.85
CA THR A 75 -1.25 -4.32 6.94
C THR A 75 0.02 -3.99 7.72
N ASP A 76 1.17 -4.48 7.27
CA ASP A 76 2.46 -4.26 7.92
C ASP A 76 3.13 -2.98 7.40
N TRP A 77 3.05 -2.74 6.09
CA TRP A 77 3.61 -1.58 5.41
C TRP A 77 2.86 -1.24 4.12
N LEU A 78 3.07 0.00 3.65
CA LEU A 78 2.37 0.57 2.50
C LEU A 78 3.35 0.85 1.36
N LEU A 79 2.93 0.60 0.12
CA LEU A 79 3.58 1.04 -1.11
C LEU A 79 2.54 1.76 -1.99
N ILE A 80 2.49 3.07 -1.90
CA ILE A 80 1.40 3.85 -2.53
C ILE A 80 1.95 4.92 -3.48
N PRO A 81 1.14 5.42 -4.44
CA PRO A 81 1.53 6.52 -5.29
C PRO A 81 1.84 7.77 -4.48
N ALA A 82 2.97 8.40 -4.81
CA ALA A 82 3.31 9.70 -4.27
C ALA A 82 2.23 10.72 -4.67
N SER A 83 1.95 11.67 -3.78
CA SER A 83 0.91 12.69 -3.92
C SER A 83 -0.53 12.16 -4.05
N SER A 84 -0.76 10.88 -3.72
CA SER A 84 -2.12 10.34 -3.60
C SER A 84 -2.86 10.96 -2.40
N PRO A 85 -4.20 10.87 -2.34
CA PRO A 85 -4.95 11.32 -1.17
C PRO A 85 -4.49 10.65 0.13
N LEU A 86 -4.21 9.34 0.09
CA LEU A 86 -3.67 8.61 1.24
C LEU A 86 -2.29 9.12 1.66
N ASP A 87 -1.35 9.32 0.72
CA ASP A 87 -0.05 9.94 1.02
C ASP A 87 -0.22 11.34 1.64
N SER A 88 -1.06 12.17 1.03
CA SER A 88 -1.35 13.52 1.52
C SER A 88 -1.93 13.52 2.94
N TYR A 89 -2.76 12.53 3.27
CA TYR A 89 -3.29 12.38 4.62
C TYR A 89 -2.18 11.95 5.60
N LEU A 90 -1.44 10.87 5.27
CA LEU A 90 -0.44 10.29 6.18
C LEU A 90 0.73 11.24 6.45
N SER A 91 1.12 12.05 5.47
CA SER A 91 2.19 13.04 5.62
C SER A 91 1.79 14.26 6.45
N LYS A 92 0.51 14.64 6.47
CA LYS A 92 0.02 15.84 7.17
C LYS A 92 -0.52 15.58 8.57
N ASN A 93 -0.85 14.33 8.89
CA ASN A 93 -1.46 13.96 10.16
C ASN A 93 -0.52 13.10 11.01
N GLN A 94 -0.63 13.23 12.32
CA GLN A 94 0.10 12.36 13.25
C GLN A 94 -0.54 10.97 13.25
N THR A 95 0.13 9.99 12.65
CA THR A 95 -0.30 8.59 12.61
C THR A 95 0.84 7.65 13.04
N VAL A 96 0.51 6.36 13.19
CA VAL A 96 1.47 5.26 13.42
C VAL A 96 2.37 5.00 12.20
N TRP A 97 1.97 5.47 11.02
CA TRP A 97 2.68 5.27 9.77
C TRP A 97 3.79 6.31 9.61
N LYS A 98 5.01 5.85 9.32
CA LYS A 98 6.18 6.71 9.10
C LYS A 98 6.76 6.46 7.72
N GLU A 99 7.04 7.54 7.02
CA GLU A 99 7.70 7.52 5.73
C GLU A 99 9.12 6.95 5.87
N LYS A 100 9.46 5.97 5.02
CA LYS A 100 10.81 5.39 4.95
C LYS A 100 11.49 5.66 3.62
N TYR A 101 10.71 5.91 2.57
CA TYR A 101 11.20 6.17 1.23
C TYR A 101 10.17 6.99 0.44
N ARG A 102 10.67 7.88 -0.42
CA ARG A 102 9.88 8.66 -1.36
C ARG A 102 10.67 8.92 -2.63
N ASP A 103 9.99 8.78 -3.77
CA ASP A 103 10.43 9.30 -5.06
C ASP A 103 9.27 10.04 -5.75
N LYS A 104 9.42 10.37 -7.04
CA LYS A 104 8.40 11.09 -7.82
C LYS A 104 7.15 10.24 -8.12
N VAL A 105 7.21 8.92 -7.93
CA VAL A 105 6.18 7.95 -8.33
C VAL A 105 5.50 7.33 -7.11
N SER A 106 6.24 7.08 -6.05
CA SER A 106 5.84 6.21 -4.96
C SER A 106 6.42 6.64 -3.61
N VAL A 107 5.74 6.24 -2.55
CA VAL A 107 6.14 6.43 -1.17
C VAL A 107 5.91 5.13 -0.39
N ILE A 108 6.82 4.86 0.55
CA ILE A 108 6.75 3.70 1.45
C ILE A 108 6.54 4.19 2.87
N TYR A 109 5.54 3.61 3.54
CA TYR A 109 5.27 3.81 4.95
C TYR A 109 5.38 2.50 5.73
N THR A 110 5.98 2.53 6.91
CA THR A 110 5.97 1.41 7.87
C THR A 110 5.32 1.85 9.19
N LYS A 111 4.80 0.91 9.97
CA LYS A 111 4.47 1.17 11.38
C LYS A 111 5.78 1.45 12.15
N LEU A 112 5.67 2.25 13.21
CA LEU A 112 6.73 2.41 14.22
C LEU A 112 6.97 1.10 14.97
#